data_AF-A0A846DLJ2-F1
#
_entry.id   AF-A0A846DLJ2-F1
#
_cell.length_a   1.000
_cell.length_b   1.000
_cell.length_c   1.000
_cell.angle_alpha   90.00
_cell.angle_beta   90.00
_cell.angle_gamma   90.00
#
_symmetry.space_group_name_H-M   'P 1'
#
loop_
_entity.id
_entity.type
_entity.pdbx_description
1 polymer ?
#
loop_
_entity_poly.entity_id
_entity_poly.type
_entity_poly.pdbx_seq_one_letter_code
_entity_poly.pdbx_strand_id
1 'polypeptide(L)'
;GLGKLLKLPAVVQKSFMVAAIFPNAGNLGLPLNSFAFGTPGLERAIVYMITAALLMFAICPALLKGGSISSGVRLTLKLPLLWAMLAGLTWRLLRLKLPLGLDKGIHQLGMAAIPIDLIVLGIQLSRTRLVIGRYEVLATSLRLLVAPLIAHTVGQALGLEGLNLQVLVLQSAMPVAISTVVLVTEFGGDAPVVARTVVLSTLVSFLSLPLVLWATT
;
A
#
# COMPACT_ATOMS: atom_id res chain seq x y z
N GLY A 1 -16.47 6.41 -13.09
CA GLY A 1 -15.60 6.13 -11.93
C GLY A 1 -15.75 7.23 -10.90
N LEU A 2 -15.58 6.92 -9.60
CA LEU A 2 -15.82 7.84 -8.47
C LEU A 2 -15.19 9.24 -8.68
N GLY A 3 -13.97 9.32 -9.22
CA GLY A 3 -13.28 10.59 -9.49
C GLY A 3 -13.99 11.52 -10.49
N LYS A 4 -14.69 10.96 -11.50
CA LYS A 4 -15.52 11.74 -12.45
C LYS A 4 -16.80 12.24 -11.78
N LEU A 5 -17.37 11.44 -10.87
CA LEU A 5 -18.56 11.82 -10.10
C LEU A 5 -18.28 13.02 -9.18
N LEU A 6 -17.04 13.10 -8.67
CA LEU A 6 -16.57 14.14 -7.75
C LEU A 6 -15.98 15.38 -8.46
N LYS A 7 -16.06 15.45 -9.80
CA LYS A 7 -15.53 16.56 -10.64
C LYS A 7 -14.07 16.93 -10.32
N LEU A 8 -13.23 15.97 -9.97
CA LEU A 8 -11.81 16.21 -9.69
C LEU A 8 -11.01 16.40 -10.99
N PRO A 9 -9.94 17.22 -11.02
CA PRO A 9 -9.01 17.29 -12.15
C PRO A 9 -8.44 15.90 -12.48
N ALA A 10 -8.21 15.59 -13.76
CA ALA A 10 -7.81 14.24 -14.19
C ALA A 10 -6.51 13.73 -13.51
N VAL A 11 -5.56 14.63 -13.24
CA VAL A 11 -4.32 14.32 -12.51
C VAL A 11 -4.62 13.91 -11.06
N VAL A 12 -5.52 14.65 -10.41
CA VAL A 12 -5.96 14.39 -9.04
C VAL A 12 -6.80 13.11 -8.96
N GLN A 13 -7.60 12.79 -9.98
CA GLN A 13 -8.35 11.52 -10.02
C GLN A 13 -7.44 10.28 -9.98
N LYS A 14 -6.29 10.34 -10.67
CA LYS A 14 -5.32 9.25 -10.69
C LYS A 14 -4.63 9.09 -9.34
N SER A 15 -4.19 10.20 -8.74
CA SER A 15 -3.69 10.23 -7.37
C SER A 15 -4.71 9.66 -6.38
N PHE A 16 -6.01 10.00 -6.56
CA PHE A 16 -7.09 9.58 -5.67
C PHE A 16 -7.20 8.07 -5.61
N MET A 17 -7.20 7.43 -6.79
CA MET A 17 -7.34 6.00 -6.92
C MET A 17 -6.16 5.28 -6.26
N VAL A 18 -4.94 5.75 -6.50
CA VAL A 18 -3.73 5.13 -5.92
C VAL A 18 -3.76 5.24 -4.39
N ALA A 19 -4.10 6.42 -3.85
CA ALA A 19 -4.21 6.62 -2.40
C ALA A 19 -5.33 5.77 -1.77
N ALA A 20 -6.49 5.65 -2.44
CA ALA A 20 -7.62 4.90 -1.91
C ALA A 20 -7.42 3.38 -1.99
N ILE A 21 -6.63 2.87 -2.94
CA ILE A 21 -6.49 1.42 -3.20
C ILE A 21 -5.36 0.79 -2.39
N PHE A 22 -4.20 1.44 -2.28
CA PHE A 22 -2.98 0.79 -1.80
C PHE A 22 -2.69 1.06 -0.30
N PRO A 23 -2.88 0.05 0.57
CA PRO A 23 -2.60 0.17 2.00
C PRO A 23 -1.12 0.07 2.32
N ASN A 24 -0.70 0.67 3.44
CA ASN A 24 0.62 0.50 4.04
C ASN A 24 0.77 -0.88 4.72
N ALA A 25 0.60 -1.93 3.92
CA ALA A 25 0.54 -3.32 4.37
C ALA A 25 1.88 -3.86 4.89
N GLY A 26 2.98 -3.32 4.36
CA GLY A 26 4.34 -3.68 4.77
C GLY A 26 4.76 -2.96 6.04
N ASN A 27 5.00 -1.65 5.92
CA ASN A 27 5.70 -0.89 6.96
C ASN A 27 4.87 -0.74 8.25
N LEU A 28 3.54 -0.60 8.15
CA LEU A 28 2.65 -0.55 9.30
C LEU A 28 1.88 -1.85 9.52
N GLY A 29 1.44 -2.50 8.44
CA GLY A 29 0.64 -3.72 8.54
C GLY A 29 1.37 -4.89 9.20
N LEU A 30 2.62 -5.17 8.82
CA LEU A 30 3.39 -6.29 9.41
C LEU A 30 3.62 -6.14 10.93
N PRO A 31 4.20 -5.03 11.44
CA PRO A 31 4.43 -4.91 12.88
C PRO A 31 3.13 -4.91 13.67
N LEU A 32 2.05 -4.31 13.15
CA LEU A 32 0.77 -4.29 13.86
C LEU A 32 0.12 -5.68 13.92
N ASN A 33 0.17 -6.47 12.84
CA ASN A 33 -0.30 -7.85 12.87
C ASN A 33 0.56 -8.72 13.80
N SER A 34 1.88 -8.52 13.81
CA SER A 34 2.76 -9.20 14.76
C SER A 34 2.43 -8.85 16.21
N PHE A 35 2.08 -7.59 16.48
CA PHE A 35 1.70 -7.13 17.81
C PHE A 35 0.33 -7.69 18.24
N ALA A 36 -0.68 -7.59 17.37
CA ALA A 36 -2.05 -7.98 17.71
C ALA A 36 -2.27 -9.51 17.73
N PHE A 37 -1.61 -10.23 16.83
CA PHE A 37 -1.93 -11.62 16.50
C PHE A 37 -0.72 -12.57 16.57
N GLY A 38 0.45 -12.07 16.96
CA GLY A 38 1.69 -12.85 17.06
C GLY A 38 2.21 -13.38 15.72
N THR A 39 3.07 -14.40 15.80
CA THR A 39 3.68 -15.06 14.63
C THR A 39 2.64 -15.57 13.62
N PRO A 40 1.53 -16.23 14.02
CA PRO A 40 0.53 -16.70 13.08
C PRO A 40 -0.13 -15.57 12.28
N GLY A 41 -0.37 -14.41 12.89
CA GLY A 41 -0.89 -13.24 12.19
C GLY A 41 0.13 -12.63 11.24
N LEU A 42 1.39 -12.54 11.67
CA LEU A 42 2.50 -12.04 10.83
C LEU A 42 2.67 -12.86 9.55
N GLU A 43 2.61 -14.19 9.62
CA GLU A 43 2.74 -15.06 8.44
C GLU A 43 1.66 -14.77 7.39
N ARG A 44 0.40 -14.62 7.82
CA ARG A 44 -0.74 -14.28 6.95
C ARG A 44 -0.61 -12.86 6.39
N ALA A 45 -0.16 -11.93 7.21
CA ALA A 45 0.10 -10.55 6.83
C ALA A 45 1.18 -10.44 5.74
N ILE A 46 2.23 -11.26 5.79
CA ILE A 46 3.27 -11.33 4.75
C ILE A 46 2.67 -11.78 3.41
N VAL A 47 1.78 -12.78 3.41
CA VAL A 47 1.10 -13.24 2.19
C VAL A 47 0.25 -12.12 1.59
N TYR A 48 -0.52 -11.42 2.42
CA TYR A 48 -1.29 -10.25 2.00
C TYR A 48 -0.37 -9.17 1.41
N MET A 49 0.70 -8.81 2.12
CA MET A 49 1.65 -7.78 1.69
C MET A 49 2.28 -8.11 0.32
N ILE A 50 2.73 -9.34 0.11
CA ILE A 50 3.31 -9.77 -1.17
C ILE A 50 2.29 -9.60 -2.31
N THR A 51 1.05 -10.04 -2.07
CA THR A 51 -0.04 -9.91 -3.04
C THR A 51 -0.34 -8.45 -3.34
N ALA A 52 -0.46 -7.61 -2.31
CA ALA A 52 -0.69 -6.17 -2.45
C ALA A 52 0.44 -5.47 -3.18
N ALA A 53 1.70 -5.83 -2.90
CA ALA A 53 2.87 -5.29 -3.59
C ALA A 53 2.87 -5.66 -5.09
N LEU A 54 2.60 -6.94 -5.41
CA LEU A 54 2.46 -7.37 -6.81
C LEU A 54 1.38 -6.57 -7.55
N LEU A 55 0.20 -6.44 -6.96
CA LEU A 55 -0.90 -5.65 -7.53
C LEU A 55 -0.52 -4.17 -7.67
N MET A 56 0.18 -3.61 -6.68
CA MET A 56 0.64 -2.22 -6.71
C MET A 56 1.58 -1.96 -7.88
N PHE A 57 2.62 -2.77 -8.04
CA PHE A 57 3.57 -2.56 -9.12
C PHE A 57 3.03 -2.99 -10.49
N ALA A 58 2.06 -3.90 -10.54
CA ALA A 58 1.37 -4.29 -11.76
C ALA A 58 0.35 -3.27 -12.27
N ILE A 59 -0.42 -2.67 -11.36
CA ILE A 59 -1.60 -1.88 -11.72
C ILE A 59 -1.31 -0.38 -11.61
N CYS A 60 -0.54 0.06 -10.62
CA CYS A 60 -0.33 1.48 -10.36
C CYS A 60 0.30 2.25 -11.55
N PRO A 61 1.36 1.74 -12.22
CA PRO A 61 1.93 2.41 -13.39
C PRO A 61 0.91 2.57 -14.54
N ALA A 62 0.04 1.58 -14.71
CA ALA A 62 -1.06 1.60 -15.68
C ALA A 62 -2.07 2.71 -15.38
N LEU A 63 -2.51 2.78 -14.12
CA LEU A 63 -3.47 3.77 -13.64
C LEU A 63 -2.94 5.20 -13.75
N LEU A 64 -1.64 5.40 -13.46
CA LEU A 64 -1.01 6.72 -13.46
C LEU A 64 -0.70 7.24 -14.87
N LYS A 65 -0.13 6.44 -15.77
CA LYS A 65 0.11 6.91 -17.15
C LYS A 65 -1.16 7.04 -18.00
N GLY A 66 -2.24 6.35 -17.65
CA GLY A 66 -3.57 6.56 -18.26
C GLY A 66 -3.72 5.98 -19.68
N GLY A 67 -3.15 4.80 -19.92
CA GLY A 67 -3.36 4.03 -21.15
C GLY A 67 -4.21 2.77 -20.93
N SER A 68 -4.44 1.99 -22.00
CA SER A 68 -5.10 0.67 -21.92
C SER A 68 -4.39 -0.26 -20.93
N ILE A 69 -5.11 -1.23 -20.35
CA ILE A 69 -4.55 -2.29 -19.48
C ILE A 69 -3.29 -2.92 -20.10
N SER A 70 -3.28 -3.12 -21.42
CA SER A 70 -2.13 -3.66 -22.17
C SER A 70 -0.88 -2.76 -22.08
N SER A 71 -1.04 -1.44 -22.12
CA SER A 71 0.07 -0.48 -21.97
C SER A 71 0.61 -0.46 -20.55
N GLY A 72 -0.26 -0.65 -19.56
CA GLY A 72 0.07 -0.81 -18.16
C GLY A 72 0.92 -2.04 -17.88
N VAL A 73 0.44 -3.20 -18.35
CA VAL A 73 1.17 -4.47 -18.24
C VAL A 73 2.53 -4.37 -18.94
N ARG A 74 2.60 -3.80 -20.14
CA ARG A 74 3.87 -3.61 -20.86
C ARG A 74 4.83 -2.69 -20.09
N LEU A 75 4.33 -1.67 -19.40
CA LEU A 75 5.15 -0.81 -18.55
C LEU A 75 5.64 -1.55 -17.31
N THR A 76 4.76 -2.28 -16.62
CA THR A 76 5.12 -3.10 -15.47
C THR A 76 6.20 -4.14 -15.81
N LEU A 77 6.08 -4.81 -16.96
CA LEU A 77 7.09 -5.78 -17.40
C LEU A 77 8.47 -5.16 -17.66
N LYS A 78 8.55 -3.83 -17.83
CA LYS A 78 9.82 -3.10 -17.91
C LYS A 78 10.37 -2.68 -16.55
N LEU A 79 9.59 -2.80 -15.48
CA LEU A 79 10.04 -2.40 -14.14
C LEU A 79 10.94 -3.49 -13.53
N PRO A 80 12.16 -3.13 -13.09
CA PRO A 80 13.08 -4.08 -12.49
C PRO A 80 12.53 -4.72 -11.22
N LEU A 81 11.63 -4.01 -10.52
CA LEU A 81 11.06 -4.47 -9.26
C LEU A 81 10.19 -5.73 -9.42
N LEU A 82 9.42 -5.84 -10.50
CA LEU A 82 8.64 -7.06 -10.77
C LEU A 82 9.57 -8.26 -10.92
N TRP A 83 10.65 -8.10 -11.70
CA TRP A 83 11.64 -9.14 -11.92
C TRP A 83 12.41 -9.48 -10.65
N ALA A 84 12.75 -8.50 -9.82
CA ALA A 84 13.39 -8.72 -8.52
C ALA A 84 12.49 -9.55 -7.58
N MET A 85 11.19 -9.25 -7.54
CA MET A 85 10.23 -10.02 -6.75
C MET A 85 10.10 -11.46 -7.25
N LEU A 86 9.97 -11.65 -8.57
CA LEU A 86 9.89 -12.98 -9.18
C LEU A 86 11.18 -13.77 -8.96
N ALA A 87 12.33 -13.14 -9.11
CA ALA A 87 13.64 -13.76 -8.86
C ALA A 87 13.76 -14.17 -7.39
N GLY A 88 13.40 -13.30 -6.43
CA GLY A 88 13.42 -13.60 -5.01
C GLY A 88 12.49 -14.74 -4.62
N LEU A 89 11.27 -14.77 -5.17
CA LEU A 89 10.32 -15.86 -4.97
C LEU A 89 10.85 -17.18 -5.53
N THR A 90 11.42 -17.15 -6.74
CA THR A 90 12.02 -18.33 -7.38
C THR A 90 13.20 -18.86 -6.56
N TRP A 91 14.07 -17.97 -6.08
CA TRP A 91 15.20 -18.33 -5.21
C TRP A 91 14.74 -19.03 -3.93
N ARG A 92 13.67 -18.51 -3.30
CA ARG A 92 13.06 -19.10 -2.11
C ARG A 92 12.48 -20.47 -2.40
N LEU A 93 11.78 -20.65 -3.52
CA LEU A 93 11.19 -21.93 -3.92
C LEU A 93 12.26 -23.00 -4.19
N LEU A 94 13.36 -22.62 -4.85
CA LEU A 94 14.50 -23.50 -5.12
C LEU A 94 15.38 -23.73 -3.87
N ARG A 95 15.07 -23.10 -2.74
CA ARG A 95 15.83 -23.17 -1.47
C ARG A 95 17.32 -22.85 -1.66
N LEU A 96 17.64 -21.99 -2.62
CA LEU A 96 19.00 -21.58 -2.92
C LEU A 96 19.51 -20.62 -1.85
N LYS A 97 20.72 -20.85 -1.34
CA LYS A 97 21.39 -19.90 -0.45
C LYS A 97 22.17 -18.89 -1.28
N LEU A 98 22.05 -17.61 -0.94
CA LEU A 98 22.90 -16.58 -1.54
C LEU A 98 24.34 -16.75 -1.00
N PRO A 99 25.37 -16.77 -1.87
CA PRO A 99 26.75 -16.88 -1.44
C PRO A 99 27.20 -15.59 -0.74
N LEU A 100 28.30 -15.68 0.02
CA LEU A 100 29.04 -14.52 0.56
C LEU A 100 28.25 -13.58 1.49
N GLY A 101 27.13 -14.03 2.08
CA GLY A 101 26.33 -13.21 2.99
C GLY A 101 25.56 -12.07 2.32
N LEU A 102 25.35 -12.15 0.99
CA LEU A 102 24.61 -11.15 0.22
C LEU A 102 23.17 -10.96 0.68
N ASP A 103 22.58 -11.98 1.30
CA ASP A 103 21.26 -11.91 1.94
C ASP A 103 21.19 -10.77 2.97
N LYS A 104 22.23 -10.61 3.79
CA LYS A 104 22.29 -9.54 4.79
C LYS A 104 22.39 -8.16 4.15
N GLY A 105 23.22 -8.03 3.12
CA GLY A 105 23.39 -6.76 2.39
C GLY A 105 22.09 -6.33 1.70
N ILE A 106 21.43 -7.25 0.99
CA ILE A 106 20.14 -6.99 0.34
C ILE A 106 19.08 -6.65 1.39
N HIS A 107 19.06 -7.36 2.52
CA HIS A 107 18.13 -7.07 3.61
C HIS A 107 18.35 -5.67 4.18
N GLN A 108 19.59 -5.26 4.44
CA GLN A 108 19.90 -3.91 4.93
C GLN A 108 19.50 -2.82 3.94
N LEU A 109 19.72 -3.02 2.64
CA LEU A 109 19.25 -2.11 1.60
C LEU A 109 17.72 -2.01 1.58
N GLY A 110 17.02 -3.13 1.74
CA GLY A 110 15.56 -3.16 1.87
C GLY A 110 15.06 -2.37 3.09
N MET A 111 15.73 -2.52 4.24
CA MET A 111 15.40 -1.78 5.46
C MET A 111 15.69 -0.28 5.33
N ALA A 112 16.72 0.10 4.57
CA ALA A 112 17.07 1.49 4.30
C ALA A 112 16.09 2.20 3.35
N ALA A 113 15.29 1.48 2.57
CA ALA A 113 14.30 2.07 1.68
C ALA A 113 13.21 2.86 2.45
N ILE A 114 12.79 2.35 3.61
CA ILE A 114 11.75 2.99 4.45
C ILE A 114 12.13 4.40 4.91
N PRO A 115 13.30 4.64 5.54
CA PRO A 115 13.69 5.99 5.93
C PRO A 115 13.90 6.92 4.72
N ILE A 116 14.37 6.40 3.58
CA ILE A 116 14.48 7.20 2.34
C ILE A 116 13.10 7.65 1.86
N ASP A 117 12.12 6.74 1.83
CA ASP A 117 10.74 7.06 1.48
C ASP A 117 10.13 8.13 2.41
N LEU A 118 10.45 8.07 3.71
CA LEU A 118 10.02 9.08 4.69
C LEU A 118 10.69 10.44 4.47
N ILE A 119 11.97 10.46 4.07
CA ILE A 119 12.66 11.70 3.69
C ILE A 119 11.99 12.30 2.44
N VAL A 120 11.70 11.48 1.42
CA VAL A 120 11.00 11.92 0.21
C VAL A 120 9.62 12.49 0.56
N LEU A 121 8.85 11.79 1.41
CA LEU A 121 7.58 12.30 1.94
C LEU A 121 7.75 13.67 2.62
N GLY A 122 8.76 13.82 3.48
CA GLY A 122 9.09 15.08 4.15
C GLY A 122 9.42 16.22 3.17
N ILE A 123 10.18 15.93 2.10
CA ILE A 123 10.48 16.89 1.02
C ILE A 123 9.20 17.31 0.27
N GLN A 124 8.29 16.37 -0.02
CA GLN A 124 7.02 16.70 -0.69
C GLN A 124 6.14 17.59 0.20
N LEU A 125 6.13 17.35 1.51
CA LEU A 125 5.40 18.18 2.48
C LEU A 125 6.03 19.55 2.67
N SER A 126 7.37 19.68 2.69
CA SER A 126 8.02 20.99 2.87
C SER A 126 7.78 21.94 1.70
N ARG A 127 7.57 21.40 0.50
CA ARG A 127 7.29 22.16 -0.72
C ARG A 127 5.83 22.58 -0.86
N THR A 128 4.96 22.17 0.07
CA THR A 128 3.52 22.32 -0.10
C THR A 128 2.84 22.71 1.20
N ARG A 129 1.98 23.73 1.20
CA ARG A 129 1.21 24.08 2.42
C ARG A 129 0.39 22.87 2.87
N LEU A 130 0.39 22.56 4.16
CA LEU A 130 -0.48 21.53 4.76
C LEU A 130 -1.93 22.03 4.75
N VAL A 131 -2.60 21.86 3.62
CA VAL A 131 -4.02 22.15 3.45
C VAL A 131 -4.72 20.82 3.25
N ILE A 132 -5.56 20.44 4.21
CA ILE A 132 -6.42 19.26 4.10
C ILE A 132 -7.66 19.68 3.31
N GLY A 133 -7.74 19.23 2.07
CA GLY A 133 -8.89 19.47 1.21
C GLY A 133 -9.90 18.33 1.26
N ARG A 134 -11.01 18.52 0.53
CA ARG A 134 -12.03 17.49 0.27
C ARG A 134 -11.46 16.19 -0.27
N TYR A 135 -10.35 16.26 -1.00
CA TYR A 135 -9.71 15.11 -1.60
C TYR A 135 -9.07 14.22 -0.54
N GLU A 136 -8.24 14.82 0.33
CA GLU A 136 -7.44 14.11 1.31
C GLU A 136 -8.37 13.42 2.31
N VAL A 137 -9.43 14.13 2.73
CA VAL A 137 -10.49 13.59 3.59
C VAL A 137 -11.17 12.41 2.93
N LEU A 138 -11.65 12.55 1.69
CA LEU A 138 -12.40 11.49 1.04
C LEU A 138 -11.54 10.25 0.77
N ALA A 139 -10.31 10.42 0.30
CA ALA A 139 -9.38 9.32 0.08
C ALA A 139 -9.09 8.58 1.40
N THR A 140 -8.86 9.33 2.47
CA THR A 140 -8.65 8.79 3.82
C THR A 140 -9.88 8.03 4.32
N SER A 141 -11.08 8.59 4.20
CA SER A 141 -12.32 7.94 4.63
C SER A 141 -12.60 6.66 3.85
N LEU A 142 -12.42 6.67 2.53
CA LEU A 142 -12.59 5.44 1.72
C LEU A 142 -11.60 4.36 2.13
N ARG A 143 -10.33 4.72 2.37
CA ARG A 143 -9.29 3.78 2.76
C ARG A 143 -9.54 3.19 4.15
N LEU A 144 -9.81 4.04 5.14
CA LEU A 144 -9.88 3.63 6.54
C LEU A 144 -11.24 3.05 6.94
N LEU A 145 -12.33 3.36 6.21
CA LEU A 145 -13.67 2.89 6.54
C LEU A 145 -14.21 1.91 5.50
N VAL A 146 -14.26 2.33 4.24
CA VAL A 146 -14.93 1.55 3.19
C VAL A 146 -14.13 0.29 2.86
N ALA A 147 -12.82 0.40 2.78
CA ALA A 147 -12.01 -0.73 2.36
C ALA A 147 -11.89 -1.88 3.38
N PRO A 148 -11.73 -1.66 4.70
CA PRO A 148 -11.83 -2.77 5.65
C PRO A 148 -13.24 -3.37 5.69
N LEU A 149 -14.30 -2.58 5.46
CA LEU A 149 -15.66 -3.10 5.35
C LEU A 149 -15.83 -4.02 4.13
N ILE A 150 -15.28 -3.62 2.97
CA ILE A 150 -15.24 -4.46 1.78
C ILE A 150 -14.44 -5.74 2.06
N ALA A 151 -13.28 -5.61 2.70
CA ALA A 151 -12.44 -6.76 3.05
C ALA A 151 -13.16 -7.74 4.00
N HIS A 152 -13.91 -7.22 4.97
CA HIS A 152 -14.71 -8.04 5.88
C HIS A 152 -15.82 -8.79 5.15
N THR A 153 -16.63 -8.08 4.36
CA THR A 153 -17.77 -8.65 3.63
C THR A 153 -17.32 -9.67 2.58
N VAL A 154 -16.29 -9.35 1.79
CA VAL A 154 -15.71 -10.27 0.81
C VAL A 154 -15.04 -11.45 1.50
N GLY A 155 -14.32 -11.20 2.61
CA GLY A 155 -13.69 -12.26 3.39
C GLY A 155 -14.70 -13.28 3.91
N GLN A 156 -15.81 -12.81 4.48
CA GLN A 156 -16.91 -13.69 4.91
C GLN A 156 -17.56 -14.43 3.75
N ALA A 157 -17.80 -13.76 2.62
CA ALA A 157 -18.36 -14.41 1.43
C ALA A 157 -17.44 -15.52 0.86
N LEU A 158 -16.13 -15.40 1.08
CA LEU A 158 -15.13 -16.42 0.74
C LEU A 158 -14.96 -17.51 1.82
N GLY A 159 -15.72 -17.45 2.91
CA GLY A 159 -15.63 -18.39 4.03
C GLY A 159 -14.39 -18.20 4.91
N LEU A 160 -13.79 -17.01 4.92
CA LEU A 160 -12.70 -16.71 5.84
C LEU A 160 -13.24 -16.48 7.24
N GLU A 161 -12.68 -17.20 8.21
CA GLU A 161 -13.04 -17.12 9.62
C GLU A 161 -11.82 -16.91 10.51
N GLY A 162 -12.09 -16.47 11.74
CA GLY A 162 -11.08 -16.26 12.80
C GLY A 162 -9.91 -15.40 12.33
N LEU A 163 -8.69 -15.90 12.58
CA LEU A 163 -7.45 -15.18 12.34
C LEU A 163 -7.26 -14.75 10.88
N ASN A 164 -7.74 -15.53 9.91
CA ASN A 164 -7.59 -15.20 8.48
C ASN A 164 -8.40 -13.94 8.14
N LEU A 165 -9.64 -13.87 8.64
CA LEU A 165 -10.51 -12.71 8.43
C LEU A 165 -9.97 -11.49 9.19
N GLN A 166 -9.54 -11.68 10.44
CA GLN A 166 -8.94 -10.62 11.27
C GLN A 166 -7.74 -9.97 10.59
N VAL A 167 -6.78 -10.77 10.11
CA VAL A 167 -5.59 -10.27 9.40
C VAL A 167 -5.97 -9.56 8.11
N LEU A 168 -6.90 -10.12 7.31
CA LEU A 168 -7.35 -9.51 6.06
C LEU A 168 -7.97 -8.13 6.29
N VAL A 169 -8.86 -8.02 7.29
CA VAL A 169 -9.53 -6.77 7.63
C VAL A 169 -8.53 -5.76 8.18
N LEU A 170 -7.64 -6.17 9.09
CA LEU A 170 -6.63 -5.28 9.67
C LEU A 170 -5.66 -4.76 8.60
N GLN A 171 -5.15 -5.63 7.72
CA GLN A 171 -4.31 -5.25 6.60
C GLN A 171 -5.01 -4.28 5.63
N SER A 172 -6.31 -4.45 5.45
CA SER A 172 -7.13 -3.54 4.65
C SER A 172 -7.42 -2.22 5.37
N ALA A 173 -7.45 -2.19 6.69
CA ALA A 173 -7.64 -0.95 7.47
C ALA A 173 -6.40 -0.07 7.53
N MET A 174 -5.25 -0.53 7.03
CA MET A 174 -4.01 0.25 7.04
C MET A 174 -4.16 1.57 6.27
N PRO A 175 -3.48 2.64 6.74
CA PRO A 175 -3.47 3.94 6.05
C PRO A 175 -2.78 3.83 4.70
N VAL A 176 -2.75 4.93 3.94
CA VAL A 176 -2.18 4.95 2.59
C VAL A 176 -0.69 4.61 2.61
N ALA A 177 -0.24 3.77 1.67
CA ALA A 177 1.17 3.37 1.60
C ALA A 177 2.08 4.56 1.23
N ILE A 178 3.20 4.72 1.94
CA ILE A 178 4.18 5.78 1.66
C ILE A 178 4.77 5.63 0.24
N SER A 179 4.96 4.40 -0.22
CA SER A 179 5.45 4.06 -1.57
C SER A 179 4.57 4.63 -2.70
N THR A 180 3.30 4.98 -2.43
CA THR A 180 2.45 5.67 -3.41
C THR A 180 2.99 7.05 -3.78
N VAL A 181 3.69 7.74 -2.87
CA VAL A 181 4.29 9.06 -3.13
C VAL A 181 5.38 8.94 -4.19
N VAL A 182 6.24 7.93 -4.07
CA VAL A 182 7.30 7.64 -5.06
C VAL A 182 6.67 7.28 -6.40
N LEU A 183 5.70 6.36 -6.44
CA LEU A 183 5.05 5.95 -7.68
C LEU A 183 4.36 7.11 -8.42
N VAL A 184 3.69 7.99 -7.69
CA VAL A 184 3.00 9.15 -8.28
C VAL A 184 3.99 10.19 -8.78
N THR A 185 5.14 10.32 -8.12
CA THR A 185 6.26 11.16 -8.59
C THR A 185 6.85 10.62 -9.89
N GLU A 186 7.06 9.31 -9.99
CA GLU A 186 7.70 8.66 -11.14
C GLU A 186 6.78 8.47 -12.36
N PHE A 187 5.53 8.05 -12.13
CA PHE A 187 4.60 7.67 -13.20
C PHE A 187 3.55 8.73 -13.55
N GLY A 188 3.56 9.86 -12.83
CA GLY A 188 2.72 11.02 -13.09
C GLY A 188 1.45 11.05 -12.24
N GLY A 189 1.27 12.17 -11.55
CA GLY A 189 0.12 12.52 -10.73
C GLY A 189 0.49 13.68 -9.81
N ASP A 190 -0.32 13.92 -8.79
CA ASP A 190 -0.07 14.97 -7.79
C ASP A 190 0.57 14.36 -6.52
N ALA A 191 1.90 14.36 -6.47
CA ALA A 191 2.67 13.83 -5.35
C ALA A 191 2.45 14.60 -4.03
N PRO A 192 2.41 15.95 -4.02
CA PRO A 192 2.03 16.72 -2.83
C PRO A 192 0.71 16.32 -2.20
N VAL A 193 -0.32 16.13 -3.02
CA VAL A 193 -1.67 15.74 -2.54
C VAL A 193 -1.65 14.33 -1.94
N VAL A 194 -0.92 13.39 -2.55
CA VAL A 194 -0.76 12.03 -2.00
C VAL A 194 0.03 12.05 -0.70
N ALA A 195 1.12 12.84 -0.62
CA ALA A 195 1.90 13.02 0.59
C ALA A 195 1.04 13.51 1.77
N ARG A 196 0.21 14.53 1.56
CA ARG A 196 -0.74 15.00 2.59
C ARG A 196 -1.75 13.93 3.00
N THR A 197 -2.22 13.12 2.05
CA THR A 197 -3.15 12.02 2.32
C THR A 197 -2.50 10.90 3.14
N VAL A 198 -1.23 10.58 2.86
CA VAL A 198 -0.46 9.63 3.66
C VAL A 198 -0.36 10.12 5.11
N VAL A 199 -0.01 11.39 5.33
CA VAL A 199 0.04 11.96 6.69
C VAL A 199 -1.33 11.93 7.36
N LEU A 200 -2.37 12.44 6.68
CA LEU A 200 -3.72 12.50 7.24
C LEU A 200 -4.24 11.11 7.60
N SER A 201 -4.16 10.15 6.67
CA SER A 201 -4.62 8.78 6.92
C SER A 201 -3.82 8.10 8.03
N THR A 202 -2.50 8.35 8.11
CA THR A 202 -1.68 7.82 9.20
C THR A 202 -2.12 8.40 10.55
N LEU A 203 -2.37 9.71 10.64
CA LEU A 203 -2.86 10.35 11.86
C LEU A 203 -4.24 9.84 12.27
N VAL A 204 -5.17 9.73 11.32
CA VAL A 204 -6.53 9.19 11.59
C VAL A 204 -6.48 7.70 11.94
N SER A 205 -5.49 6.96 11.45
CA SER A 205 -5.33 5.52 11.74
C SER A 205 -5.06 5.22 13.21
N PHE A 206 -4.48 6.16 13.97
CA PHE A 206 -4.33 6.00 15.42
C PHE A 206 -5.68 5.85 16.14
N LEU A 207 -6.76 6.39 15.57
CA LEU A 207 -8.11 6.24 16.09
C LEU A 207 -8.85 5.08 15.41
N SER A 208 -8.70 4.91 14.09
CA SER A 208 -9.46 3.91 13.35
C SER A 208 -8.96 2.48 13.56
N LEU A 209 -7.66 2.25 13.72
CA LEU A 209 -7.10 0.90 13.86
C LEU A 209 -7.48 0.21 15.17
N PRO A 210 -7.46 0.88 16.34
CA PRO A 210 -8.00 0.29 17.57
C PRO A 210 -9.48 -0.10 17.45
N LEU A 211 -10.29 0.72 16.77
CA LEU A 211 -11.70 0.41 16.54
C LEU A 211 -11.88 -0.81 15.64
N VAL A 212 -11.09 -0.92 14.57
CA VAL A 212 -11.11 -2.11 13.70
C VAL A 212 -10.67 -3.34 14.46
N LEU A 213 -9.59 -3.26 15.24
CA LEU A 213 -9.13 -4.39 16.07
C LEU A 213 -10.22 -4.83 17.04
N TRP A 214 -10.83 -3.89 17.76
CA TRP A 214 -11.93 -4.16 18.68
C TRP A 214 -13.13 -4.80 17.99
N ALA A 215 -13.49 -4.36 16.79
CA ALA A 215 -14.60 -4.93 16.04
C ALA A 215 -14.31 -6.32 15.44
N THR A 216 -13.03 -6.70 15.30
CA THR A 216 -12.61 -7.97 14.69
C THR A 216 -12.15 -9.04 15.69
N THR A 217 -11.88 -8.66 16.94
CA THR A 217 -11.44 -9.56 18.01
C THR A 217 -12.63 -10.09 18.79
#